data_AF-A0A7X2D6P7-F1
#
_entry.id   AF-A0A7X2D6P7-F1
#
_cell.length_a   1.000
_cell.length_b   1.000
_cell.length_c   1.000
_cell.angle_alpha   90.00
_cell.angle_beta   90.00
_cell.angle_gamma   90.00
#
_symmetry.space_group_name_H-M   'P 1'
#
loop_
_entity.id
_entity.type
_entity.pdbx_description
1 polymer ?
#
loop_
_entity_poly.entity_id
_entity_poly.type
_entity_poly.pdbx_seq_one_letter_code
_entity_poly.pdbx_strand_id
1 'polypeptide(L)' 'MGAKHRVTINLAEEEYQELVELSERSRVSLAWLGRQAIIDFLDRYAGDERQLPLDLASGKRRAND' A
#
# COMPACT_ATOMS: atom_id res chain seq x y z
N MET A 1 -11.24 21.76 -5.89
CA MET A 1 -10.78 20.80 -6.92
C MET A 1 -10.77 19.42 -6.30
N GLY A 2 -11.65 18.51 -6.73
CA GLY A 2 -11.66 17.13 -6.22
C GLY A 2 -10.39 16.38 -6.62
N ALA A 3 -10.02 15.36 -5.85
CA ALA A 3 -8.90 14.48 -6.20
C ALA A 3 -9.16 13.84 -7.57
N LYS A 4 -8.29 14.12 -8.56
CA LYS A 4 -8.42 13.66 -9.95
C LYS A 4 -7.76 12.30 -10.21
N HIS A 5 -7.05 11.75 -9.24
CA HIS A 5 -6.27 10.53 -9.38
C HIS A 5 -6.79 9.47 -8.41
N ARG A 6 -7.19 8.31 -8.94
CA ARG A 6 -7.68 7.16 -8.16
C ARG A 6 -6.71 6.01 -8.32
N VAL A 7 -6.31 5.43 -7.19
CA VAL A 7 -5.53 4.18 -7.12
C VAL A 7 -6.46 3.08 -6.66
N THR A 8 -6.41 1.93 -7.33
CA THR A 8 -7.11 0.70 -6.92
C THR A 8 -6.06 -0.35 -6.60
N ILE A 9 -6.17 -0.98 -5.43
CA ILE A 9 -5.28 -2.05 -4.98
C ILE A 9 -6.14 -3.26 -4.64
N ASN A 10 -5.64 -4.45 -4.97
CA ASN A 10 -6.21 -5.69 -4.48
C ASN A 10 -5.54 -6.03 -3.16
N LEU A 11 -6.33 -6.50 -2.20
CA LEU A 11 -5.88 -6.94 -0.89
C LEU A 11 -6.22 -8.41 -0.73
N ALA A 12 -5.39 -9.13 0.02
CA ALA A 12 -5.81 -10.39 0.61
C ALA A 12 -6.95 -10.14 1.62
N GLU A 13 -7.73 -11.18 1.92
CA GLU A 13 -8.86 -11.07 2.84
C GLU A 13 -8.40 -10.63 4.23
N GLU A 14 -7.26 -11.15 4.68
CA GLU A 14 -6.67 -10.82 5.98
C GLU A 14 -6.27 -9.35 6.06
N GLU A 15 -5.62 -8.82 5.00
CA GLU A 15 -5.23 -7.41 4.90
C GLU A 15 -6.44 -6.47 4.90
N TYR A 16 -7.51 -6.87 4.20
CA TYR A 16 -8.77 -6.12 4.19
C TYR A 16 -9.42 -6.11 5.58
N GLN A 17 -9.46 -7.25 6.26
CA GLN A 17 -10.06 -7.36 7.60
C GLN A 17 -9.30 -6.51 8.63
N GLU A 18 -7.97 -6.53 8.62
CA GLU A 18 -7.15 -5.67 9.48
C GLU A 18 -7.42 -4.17 9.26
N LEU A 19 -7.60 -3.76 8.00
CA LEU A 19 -7.95 -2.37 7.66
C LEU A 19 -9.35 -1.98 8.14
N VAL A 20 -10.32 -2.89 8.04
CA VAL A 20 -11.69 -2.68 8.56
C VAL A 20 -11.66 -2.49 10.08
N GLU A 21 -10.98 -3.37 10.80
CA GLU A 21 -10.86 -3.26 12.26
C GLU A 21 -10.18 -1.96 12.69
N LEU A 22 -9.14 -1.53 11.98
CA LEU A 22 -8.47 -0.26 12.23
C LEU A 22 -9.39 0.95 11.97
N SER A 23 -10.18 0.88 10.90
CA SER A 23 -11.18 1.89 10.52
C SER A 23 -12.23 2.05 11.61
N GLU A 24 -12.78 0.94 12.11
CA GLU A 24 -13.78 0.94 13.18
C GLU A 24 -13.21 1.49 14.50
N ARG A 25 -12.04 1.00 14.91
CA ARG A 25 -11.38 1.44 16.14
C ARG A 25 -11.04 2.93 16.13
N SER A 26 -10.63 3.45 14.96
CA SER A 26 -10.17 4.82 14.80
C SER A 26 -11.28 5.79 14.35
N ARG A 27 -12.48 5.27 14.01
CA ARG A 27 -13.64 6.03 13.50
C ARG A 27 -13.32 6.88 12.26
N VAL A 28 -12.56 6.31 11.33
CA VAL A 28 -12.18 6.96 10.06
C VAL A 28 -12.49 6.03 8.91
N SER A 29 -12.68 6.57 7.70
CA SER A 29 -12.97 5.73 6.53
C SER A 29 -11.74 4.99 6.03
N LEU A 30 -11.95 3.84 5.37
CA LEU A 30 -10.89 3.10 4.67
C LEU A 30 -10.13 3.98 3.65
N ALA A 31 -10.84 4.87 2.96
CA ALA A 31 -10.22 5.81 2.02
C ALA A 31 -9.28 6.80 2.73
N TRP A 32 -9.64 7.24 3.94
CA TRP A 32 -8.78 8.10 4.75
C TRP A 32 -7.54 7.33 5.23
N LEU A 33 -7.72 6.09 5.72
CA LEU A 33 -6.61 5.24 6.14
C LEU A 33 -5.63 4.97 4.99
N GLY A 34 -6.15 4.59 3.82
CA GLY A 34 -5.31 4.37 2.64
C GLY A 34 -4.54 5.63 2.24
N ARG A 35 -5.18 6.81 2.29
CA ARG A 35 -4.50 8.07 2.02
C ARG A 35 -3.40 8.37 3.04
N GLN A 36 -3.67 8.16 4.33
CA GLN A 36 -2.70 8.43 5.40
C GLN A 36 -1.51 7.46 5.31
N ALA A 37 -1.78 6.17 5.07
CA ALA A 37 -0.73 5.18 4.88
C ALA A 37 0.20 5.52 3.70
N ILE A 38 -0.36 6.01 2.58
CA ILE A 38 0.43 6.46 1.42
C ILE A 38 1.30 7.67 1.80
N ILE A 39 0.76 8.66 2.51
CA ILE A 39 1.53 9.85 2.95
C ILE A 39 2.66 9.42 3.87
N ASP A 40 2.34 8.66 4.92
CA ASP A 40 3.33 8.19 5.89
C ASP A 40 4.43 7.36 5.22
N PHE A 41 4.06 6.53 4.22
CA PHE A 41 5.04 5.78 3.44
C PHE A 41 5.93 6.73 2.63
N LEU A 42 5.36 7.66 1.86
CA LEU A 42 6.16 8.61 1.07
C LEU A 42 7.09 9.44 1.95
N ASP A 43 6.62 9.93 3.09
CA ASP A 43 7.43 10.73 4.02
C ASP A 43 8.61 9.94 4.58
N ARG A 44 8.42 8.65 4.89
CA ARG A 44 9.50 7.76 5.37
C ARG A 44 10.61 7.55 4.33
N TYR A 45 10.29 7.62 3.03
CA TYR A 45 11.21 7.36 1.93
C TYR A 45 11.62 8.63 1.15
N ALA A 46 11.09 9.80 1.48
CA ALA A 46 11.43 11.05 0.80
C ALA A 46 12.86 11.54 1.09
N GLY A 47 13.43 11.16 2.25
CA GLY A 47 14.76 11.62 2.69
C GLY A 47 15.89 10.60 2.57
N ASP A 48 15.57 9.32 2.36
CA ASP A 48 16.54 8.26 2.20
C ASP A 48 16.41 7.73 0.77
N GLU A 49 17.51 7.71 0.00
CA GLU A 49 17.64 6.93 -1.24
C GLU A 49 17.57 5.41 -0.99
N ARG A 50 16.84 4.99 0.05
CA ARG A 50 16.56 3.59 0.36
C ARG A 50 15.72 3.04 -0.77
N GLN A 51 16.34 2.16 -1.53
CA GLN A 51 15.69 1.30 -2.50
C GLN A 51 14.40 0.75 -1.86
N LEU A 52 13.27 0.93 -2.56
CA LEU A 52 12.02 0.31 -2.14
C LEU A 52 12.28 -1.18 -1.89
N PRO A 53 11.69 -1.79 -0.85
CA PRO A 53 11.76 -3.23 -0.64
C PRO A 53 10.91 -3.94 -1.71
N LEU A 54 11.35 -3.84 -2.96
CA LEU A 54 10.88 -4.63 -4.07
C LEU A 54 11.82 -5.81 -4.15
N ASP A 55 11.36 -6.96 -3.65
CA ASP A 55 12.11 -8.20 -3.80
C ASP A 55 11.98 -8.69 -5.25
N LEU A 56 12.79 -8.11 -6.12
CA LEU A 56 12.88 -8.45 -7.54
C LEU A 56 13.50 -9.85 -7.75
N ALA A 57 13.87 -10.58 -6.69
CA ALA A 57 14.51 -11.89 -6.78
C ALA A 57 13.57 -13.02 -7.26
N SER A 58 12.25 -12.78 -7.35
CA SER A 58 11.29 -13.79 -7.83
C SER A 58 11.21 -13.92 -9.36
N GLY A 59 12.09 -13.24 -10.11
CA GLY A 59 12.29 -13.46 -11.54
C GLY A 59 13.09 -14.73 -11.86
N LYS A 60 12.71 -15.90 -11.31
CA LYS A 60 13.22 -17.17 -11.84
C LYS A 60 12.54 -17.38 -13.19
N ARG A 61 13.22 -16.91 -14.24
CA ARG A 61 12.99 -17.27 -15.64
C ARG A 61 12.63 -18.75 -15.70
N ARG A 62 11.39 -19.09 -16.03
CA ARG A 62 11.14 -20.37 -16.68
C ARG A 62 11.70 -20.26 -18.09
N ALA A 63 13.01 -20.44 -18.19
CA ALA A 63 13.65 -20.83 -19.42
C ALA A 63 13.37 -22.33 -19.58
N ASN A 64 12.55 -22.64 -20.58
CA ASN A 64 12.61 -23.83 -21.42
C ASN A 64 12.81 -25.21 -20.74
N ASP A 65 11.74 -26.01 -20.72
CA ASP A 65 11.71 -27.33 -21.38
C ASP A 65 10.27 -27.64 -21.81
#